data_AF-A0A6G1L5Y9-F1
#
_entry.id   AF-A0A6G1L5Y9-F1
#
_cell.length_a   1.000
_cell.length_b   1.000
_cell.length_c   1.000
_cell.angle_alpha   90.00
_cell.angle_beta   90.00
_cell.angle_gamma   90.00
#
_symmetry.space_group_name_H-M   'P 1'
#
loop_
_entity.id
_entity.type
_entity.pdbx_description
1 polymer ?
#
loop_
_entity_poly.entity_id
_entity_poly.type
_entity_poly.pdbx_seq_one_letter_code
_entity_poly.pdbx_strand_id
1 'polypeptide(L)'
;MQTIFAKRLGWMTPLNLCLVVLLGPKNTPLSPLTGYSYESINVLHRCCRYTAVVYVLLHAIIYATGLAKARVLLVVRSVHEYVGAVAGVAMVVILVTAIGPVRRGHYELFYVLHVVLVALILAAAAFHVYQPPDISPKTIVIIGIAAGCWLLDRSLRLSRGFCVRSKQHGG
;
A
#
# COMPACT_ATOMS: atom_id res chain seq x y z
N MET A 1 -5.87 22.30 15.69
CA MET A 1 -6.91 21.74 14.80
C MET A 1 -6.32 21.02 13.58
N GLN A 2 -5.40 21.62 12.83
CA GLN A 2 -4.83 21.04 11.59
C GLN A 2 -4.15 19.68 11.79
N THR A 3 -3.39 19.50 12.88
CA THR A 3 -2.69 18.23 13.18
C THR A 3 -3.63 17.06 13.50
N ILE A 4 -4.81 17.30 14.07
CA ILE A 4 -5.81 16.25 14.36
C ILE A 4 -6.38 15.72 13.04
N PHE A 5 -6.68 16.61 12.10
CA PHE A 5 -7.18 16.22 10.79
C PHE A 5 -6.13 15.45 9.99
N ALA A 6 -4.87 15.89 10.03
CA ALA A 6 -3.75 15.13 9.47
C ALA A 6 -3.66 13.72 10.07
N LYS A 7 -3.73 13.58 11.40
CA LYS A 7 -3.73 12.27 12.05
C LYS A 7 -4.85 11.38 11.53
N ARG A 8 -6.09 11.88 11.39
CA ARG A 8 -7.21 11.08 10.83
C ARG A 8 -6.94 10.58 9.41
N LEU A 9 -6.39 11.42 8.53
CA LEU A 9 -5.99 11.02 7.17
C LEU A 9 -4.88 9.95 7.18
N GLY A 10 -3.96 10.06 8.14
CA GLY A 10 -2.92 9.06 8.39
C GLY A 10 -3.48 7.69 8.79
N TRP A 11 -4.62 7.65 9.49
CA TRP A 11 -5.30 6.39 9.86
C TRP A 11 -6.13 5.81 8.70
N MET A 12 -6.71 6.67 7.86
CA MET A 12 -7.48 6.23 6.68
C MET A 12 -6.58 5.63 5.60
N THR A 13 -5.30 6.03 5.54
CA THR A 13 -4.36 5.55 4.53
C THR A 13 -4.07 4.04 4.66
N PRO A 14 -3.65 3.49 5.82
CA PRO A 14 -3.47 2.05 6.03
C PRO A 14 -4.74 1.23 5.84
N LEU A 15 -5.90 1.76 6.20
CA LEU A 15 -7.19 1.11 5.95
C LEU A 15 -7.44 0.92 4.45
N ASN A 16 -7.24 1.98 3.65
CA ASN A 16 -7.36 1.88 2.20
C ASN A 16 -6.27 0.98 1.62
N LEU A 17 -5.04 1.01 2.14
CA LEU A 17 -3.95 0.15 1.70
C LEU A 17 -4.28 -1.34 1.91
N CYS A 18 -4.87 -1.69 3.07
CA CYS A 18 -5.35 -3.04 3.34
C CYS A 18 -6.42 -3.48 2.33
N LEU A 19 -7.40 -2.63 2.05
CA LEU A 19 -8.41 -2.91 1.02
C LEU A 19 -7.80 -3.06 -0.38
N VAL A 20 -6.83 -2.23 -0.75
CA VAL A 20 -6.13 -2.31 -2.05
C VAL A 20 -5.44 -3.66 -2.20
N VAL A 21 -4.74 -4.13 -1.16
CA VAL A 21 -4.08 -5.43 -1.16
C VAL A 21 -5.11 -6.57 -1.27
N LEU A 22 -6.21 -6.48 -0.54
CA LEU A 22 -7.26 -7.51 -0.55
C LEU A 22 -8.03 -7.57 -1.88
N LEU A 23 -8.20 -6.45 -2.59
CA LEU A 23 -8.94 -6.39 -3.86
C LEU A 23 -8.06 -6.65 -5.09
N GLY A 24 -6.73 -6.71 -4.92
CA GLY A 24 -5.77 -6.85 -6.02
C GLY A 24 -5.75 -8.24 -6.71
N PRO A 25 -5.80 -9.37 -5.98
CA PRO A 25 -5.66 -10.69 -6.58
C PRO A 25 -6.77 -11.07 -7.57
N LYS A 26 -6.40 -11.76 -8.66
CA LYS A 26 -7.39 -12.36 -9.59
C LYS A 26 -8.23 -13.49 -8.97
N ASN A 27 -7.66 -14.21 -8.01
CA ASN A 27 -8.32 -15.27 -7.25
C ASN A 27 -8.60 -14.79 -5.83
N THR A 28 -9.10 -13.56 -5.69
CA THR A 28 -9.47 -13.06 -4.38
C THR A 28 -10.53 -13.99 -3.77
N PRO A 29 -10.44 -14.32 -2.48
CA PRO A 29 -11.53 -15.03 -1.79
C PRO A 29 -12.86 -14.26 -1.86
N LEU A 30 -12.80 -12.95 -2.12
CA LEU A 30 -13.96 -12.09 -2.34
C LEU A 30 -14.74 -12.38 -3.62
N SER A 31 -14.11 -12.85 -4.71
CA SER A 31 -14.86 -13.14 -5.95
C SER A 31 -15.89 -14.26 -5.77
N PRO A 32 -15.57 -15.43 -5.17
CA PRO A 32 -16.57 -16.46 -4.87
C PRO A 32 -17.53 -16.07 -3.73
N LEU A 33 -17.13 -15.21 -2.78
CA LEU A 33 -17.99 -14.75 -1.68
C LEU A 33 -19.03 -13.72 -2.11
N THR A 34 -18.73 -12.89 -3.12
CA THR A 34 -19.58 -11.76 -3.52
C THR A 34 -20.33 -12.01 -4.83
N GLY A 35 -19.97 -13.05 -5.59
CA GLY A 35 -20.60 -13.36 -6.88
C GLY A 35 -20.29 -12.35 -8.00
N TYR A 36 -19.47 -11.33 -7.74
CA TYR A 36 -19.08 -10.33 -8.73
C TYR A 36 -17.86 -10.74 -9.55
N SER A 37 -17.83 -10.28 -10.80
CA SER A 37 -16.70 -10.49 -11.71
C SER A 37 -15.45 -9.74 -11.24
N TYR A 38 -14.29 -10.25 -11.64
CA TYR A 38 -12.99 -9.61 -11.37
C TYR A 38 -12.93 -8.17 -11.89
N GLU A 39 -13.62 -7.85 -12.99
CA GLU A 39 -13.65 -6.50 -13.56
C GLU A 39 -14.29 -5.49 -12.61
N SER A 40 -15.41 -5.86 -11.97
CA SER A 40 -16.09 -5.03 -10.97
C SER A 40 -15.22 -4.81 -9.73
N ILE A 41 -14.57 -5.87 -9.23
CA ILE A 41 -13.65 -5.78 -8.09
C ILE A 41 -12.44 -4.89 -8.42
N ASN A 42 -11.94 -4.96 -9.66
CA ASN A 42 -10.82 -4.16 -10.11
C ASN A 42 -11.17 -2.66 -10.24
N VAL A 43 -12.45 -2.29 -10.44
CA VAL A 43 -12.89 -0.89 -10.31
C VAL A 43 -12.70 -0.42 -8.87
N LEU A 44 -13.12 -1.20 -7.88
CA LEU A 44 -12.94 -0.87 -6.47
C LEU A 44 -11.47 -0.79 -6.07
N HIS A 45 -10.63 -1.73 -6.52
CA HIS A 45 -9.18 -1.67 -6.31
C HIS A 45 -8.59 -0.35 -6.85
N ARG A 46 -9.04 0.11 -8.03
CA ARG A 46 -8.64 1.40 -8.60
C ARG A 46 -9.11 2.58 -7.76
N CYS A 47 -10.37 2.59 -7.31
CA CYS A 47 -10.88 3.65 -6.45
C CYS A 47 -10.08 3.74 -5.13
N CYS A 48 -9.88 2.61 -4.45
CA CYS A 48 -9.17 2.56 -3.16
C CYS A 48 -7.70 2.97 -3.27
N ARG A 49 -7.00 2.66 -4.38
CA ARG A 49 -5.61 3.13 -4.56
C ARG A 49 -5.53 4.64 -4.78
N TYR A 50 -6.49 5.23 -5.50
CA TYR A 50 -6.52 6.68 -5.69
C TYR A 50 -6.82 7.39 -4.37
N THR A 51 -7.79 6.92 -3.59
CA THR A 51 -8.11 7.50 -2.27
C THR A 51 -6.94 7.34 -1.29
N ALA A 52 -6.25 6.21 -1.29
CA ALA A 52 -5.06 6.01 -0.45
C ALA A 52 -3.96 7.04 -0.75
N VAL A 53 -3.68 7.30 -2.04
CA VAL A 53 -2.68 8.30 -2.44
C VAL A 53 -3.12 9.72 -2.07
N VAL A 54 -4.40 10.06 -2.27
CA VAL A 54 -4.93 11.37 -1.85
C VAL A 54 -4.80 11.55 -0.34
N TYR A 55 -5.14 10.53 0.46
CA TYR A 55 -5.04 10.61 1.92
C TYR A 55 -3.61 10.76 2.42
N VAL A 56 -2.64 10.03 1.84
CA VAL A 56 -1.23 10.16 2.27
C VAL A 56 -0.65 11.53 1.88
N LEU A 57 -1.01 12.07 0.72
CA LEU A 57 -0.57 13.41 0.30
C LEU A 57 -1.16 14.51 1.18
N LEU A 58 -2.47 14.46 1.45
CA LEU A 58 -3.12 15.40 2.34
C LEU A 58 -2.58 15.29 3.78
N HIS A 59 -2.33 14.07 4.26
CA HIS A 59 -1.68 13.84 5.54
C HIS A 59 -0.33 14.55 5.61
N ALA A 60 0.55 14.32 4.63
CA ALA A 60 1.88 14.92 4.57
C ALA A 60 1.84 16.46 4.52
N ILE A 61 1.00 17.04 3.65
CA ILE A 61 0.90 18.51 3.49
C ILE A 61 0.34 19.18 4.74
N ILE A 62 -0.76 18.65 5.30
CA ILE A 62 -1.41 19.24 6.47
C ILE A 62 -0.56 19.05 7.73
N TYR A 63 0.15 17.93 7.83
CA TYR A 63 1.08 17.68 8.93
C TYR A 63 2.29 18.64 8.86
N ALA A 64 2.94 18.77 7.69
CA ALA A 64 4.07 19.66 7.51
C ALA A 64 3.70 21.14 7.76
N THR A 65 2.56 21.60 7.23
CA THR A 65 2.08 22.98 7.48
C THR A 65 1.70 23.21 8.95
N GLY A 66 1.15 22.21 9.63
CA GLY A 66 0.88 22.25 11.06
C GLY A 66 2.15 22.38 11.90
N LEU A 67 3.19 21.60 11.58
CA LEU A 67 4.50 21.69 12.25
C LEU A 67 5.20 23.03 11.96
N ALA A 68 5.09 23.54 10.74
CA ALA A 68 5.65 24.84 10.35
C ALA A 68 5.06 25.98 11.18
N LYS A 69 3.73 26.01 11.35
CA LYS A 69 3.06 27.02 12.19
C LYS A 69 3.46 26.92 13.66
N ALA A 70 3.71 25.71 14.15
CA ALA A 70 4.16 25.47 15.51
C ALA A 70 5.68 25.69 15.71
N ARG A 71 6.42 26.11 14.67
CA ARG A 71 7.89 26.32 14.67
C ARG A 71 8.71 25.09 15.11
N VAL A 72 8.15 23.89 14.94
CA VAL A 72 8.78 22.59 15.30
C VAL A 72 9.04 21.72 14.07
N LEU A 73 9.34 22.35 12.93
CA LEU A 73 9.67 21.68 11.65
C LEU A 73 10.82 20.67 11.77
N LEU A 74 11.69 20.81 12.78
CA LEU A 74 12.77 19.86 13.06
C LEU A 74 12.27 18.44 13.30
N VAL A 75 11.02 18.25 13.74
CA VAL A 75 10.40 16.92 13.93
C VAL A 75 10.34 16.10 12.63
N VAL A 76 10.22 16.76 11.47
CA VAL A 76 10.24 16.09 10.15
C VAL A 76 11.58 15.42 9.87
N ARG A 77 12.66 15.81 10.57
CA ARG A 77 13.97 15.16 10.43
C ARG A 77 14.11 13.86 11.21
N SER A 78 13.09 13.44 11.95
CA SER A 78 13.15 12.14 12.62
C SER A 78 13.11 11.00 11.61
N VAL A 79 13.79 9.89 11.93
CA VAL A 79 13.87 8.71 11.06
C VAL A 79 12.47 8.21 10.67
N HIS A 80 11.50 8.31 11.56
CA HIS A 80 10.16 7.79 11.36
C HIS A 80 9.39 8.64 10.34
N GLU A 81 9.55 9.97 10.38
CA GLU A 81 8.98 10.87 9.37
C GLU A 81 9.65 10.68 8.00
N TYR A 82 10.96 10.46 7.96
CA TYR A 82 11.68 10.13 6.72
C TYR A 82 11.16 8.84 6.08
N VAL A 83 11.00 7.77 6.86
CA VAL A 83 10.47 6.50 6.37
C VAL A 83 9.01 6.65 5.92
N GLY A 84 8.21 7.47 6.60
CA GLY A 84 6.87 7.85 6.16
C GLY A 84 6.86 8.59 4.82
N ALA A 85 7.80 9.52 4.60
CA ALA A 85 7.96 10.20 3.33
C ALA A 85 8.37 9.24 2.20
N VAL A 86 9.26 8.28 2.48
CA VAL A 86 9.63 7.21 1.52
C VAL A 86 8.40 6.38 1.13
N ALA A 87 7.55 6.00 2.10
CA ALA A 87 6.30 5.28 1.82
C ALA A 87 5.36 6.12 0.92
N GLY A 88 5.19 7.41 1.23
CA GLY A 88 4.36 8.32 0.44
C GLY A 88 4.87 8.51 -0.99
N VAL A 89 6.18 8.68 -1.18
CA VAL A 89 6.81 8.77 -2.52
C VAL A 89 6.63 7.46 -3.28
N ALA A 90 6.86 6.32 -2.64
CA ALA A 90 6.65 5.01 -3.27
C ALA A 90 5.19 4.81 -3.72
N MET A 91 4.22 5.29 -2.93
CA MET A 91 2.79 5.30 -3.31
C MET A 91 2.49 6.20 -4.53
N VAL A 92 3.22 7.30 -4.72
CA VAL A 92 3.08 8.13 -5.92
C VAL A 92 3.74 7.45 -7.13
N VAL A 93 4.93 6.88 -6.96
CA VAL A 93 5.65 6.17 -8.03
C VAL A 93 4.84 4.97 -8.55
N ILE A 94 4.25 4.19 -7.64
CA ILE A 94 3.40 3.06 -8.05
C ILE A 94 2.15 3.53 -8.80
N LEU A 95 1.62 4.71 -8.45
CA LEU A 95 0.47 5.30 -9.13
C LEU A 95 0.83 5.70 -10.56
N VAL A 96 1.97 6.37 -10.75
CA VAL A 96 2.47 6.82 -12.06
C VAL A 96 2.78 5.64 -12.97
N THR A 97 3.47 4.62 -12.44
CA THR A 97 3.78 3.40 -13.23
C THR A 97 2.53 2.60 -13.58
N ALA A 98 1.46 2.68 -12.77
CA ALA A 98 0.18 2.03 -13.04
C ALA A 98 -0.71 2.74 -14.08
N ILE A 99 -0.31 3.93 -14.57
CA ILE A 99 -1.05 4.67 -15.60
C ILE A 99 -1.09 3.86 -16.92
N GLY A 100 -2.26 3.85 -17.58
CA GLY A 100 -2.55 2.99 -18.73
C GLY A 100 -1.48 3.00 -19.82
N PRO A 101 -1.08 4.17 -20.36
CA PRO A 101 0.02 4.30 -21.32
C PRO A 101 1.34 3.66 -20.88
N VAL A 102 1.82 4.00 -19.67
CA VAL A 102 3.12 3.51 -19.14
C VAL A 102 3.09 2.00 -18.97
N ARG A 103 2.02 1.48 -18.35
CA ARG A 103 1.83 0.06 -18.10
C ARG A 103 1.74 -0.76 -19.39
N ARG A 104 1.14 -0.21 -20.46
CA ARG A 104 1.03 -0.91 -21.75
C ARG A 104 2.37 -0.96 -22.50
N GLY A 105 3.18 0.09 -22.39
CA GLY A 105 4.50 0.15 -23.03
C GLY A 105 5.56 -0.72 -22.34
N HIS A 106 5.52 -0.81 -21.00
CA HIS A 106 6.53 -1.52 -20.21
C HIS A 106 5.89 -2.39 -19.12
N TYR A 107 5.09 -3.39 -19.52
CA TYR A 107 4.33 -4.21 -18.58
C TYR A 107 5.20 -4.99 -17.60
N GLU A 108 6.31 -5.58 -18.06
CA GLU A 108 7.23 -6.35 -17.21
C GLU A 108 7.89 -5.48 -16.14
N LEU A 109 8.39 -4.31 -16.55
CA LEU A 109 8.97 -3.32 -15.64
C LEU A 109 7.93 -2.84 -14.63
N PHE A 110 6.72 -2.50 -15.08
CA PHE A 110 5.62 -2.15 -14.20
C PHE A 110 5.36 -3.24 -13.16
N TYR A 111 5.30 -4.50 -13.60
CA TYR A 111 5.00 -5.62 -12.71
C TYR A 111 6.07 -5.79 -11.63
N VAL A 112 7.36 -5.78 -12.00
CA VAL A 112 8.47 -5.90 -11.06
C VAL A 112 8.47 -4.72 -10.09
N LEU A 113 8.38 -3.50 -10.60
CA LEU A 113 8.31 -2.29 -9.77
C LEU A 113 7.12 -2.32 -8.83
N HIS A 114 5.94 -2.73 -9.30
CA HIS A 114 4.73 -2.79 -8.49
C HIS A 114 4.91 -3.74 -7.29
N VAL A 115 5.47 -4.93 -7.50
CA VAL A 115 5.72 -5.89 -6.41
C VAL A 115 6.73 -5.34 -5.41
N VAL A 116 7.85 -4.80 -5.87
CA VAL A 116 8.90 -4.25 -5.00
C VAL A 116 8.40 -3.03 -4.22
N LEU A 117 7.67 -2.13 -4.88
CA LEU A 117 7.12 -0.92 -4.26
C LEU A 117 6.04 -1.26 -3.24
N VAL A 118 5.17 -2.25 -3.47
CA VAL A 118 4.19 -2.68 -2.45
C VAL A 118 4.89 -3.21 -1.21
N ALA A 119 5.94 -4.03 -1.37
CA ALA A 119 6.73 -4.52 -0.23
C ALA A 119 7.36 -3.37 0.55
N LEU A 120 7.97 -2.41 -0.16
CA LEU A 120 8.57 -1.21 0.42
C LEU A 120 7.53 -0.37 1.17
N ILE A 121 6.35 -0.13 0.58
CA ILE A 121 5.27 0.67 1.18
C ILE A 121 4.80 0.02 2.48
N LEU A 122 4.56 -1.30 2.49
CA LEU A 122 4.09 -2.00 3.69
C LEU A 122 5.14 -1.98 4.81
N ALA A 123 6.41 -2.22 4.48
CA ALA A 123 7.49 -2.17 5.45
C ALA A 123 7.70 -0.74 5.99
N ALA A 124 7.82 0.25 5.10
CA ALA A 124 8.01 1.64 5.48
C ALA A 124 6.82 2.19 6.29
N ALA A 125 5.58 1.84 5.92
CA ALA A 125 4.40 2.23 6.70
C ALA A 125 4.40 1.60 8.10
N ALA A 126 4.82 0.33 8.24
CA ALA A 126 4.93 -0.32 9.54
C ALA A 126 5.97 0.39 10.43
N PHE A 127 7.15 0.71 9.89
CA PHE A 127 8.20 1.43 10.62
C PHE A 127 7.80 2.87 10.97
N HIS A 128 7.12 3.58 10.07
CA HIS A 128 6.62 4.94 10.34
C HIS A 128 5.63 4.97 11.51
N VAL A 129 4.73 3.98 11.60
CA VAL A 129 3.73 3.88 12.66
C VAL A 129 4.32 3.34 13.98
N TYR A 130 5.42 2.58 13.90
CA TYR A 130 6.13 2.07 15.06
C TYR A 130 7.04 3.15 15.65
N GLN A 131 6.47 4.16 16.31
CA GLN A 131 7.20 5.23 17.00
C GLN A 131 7.01 5.08 18.52
N PRO A 132 7.93 4.45 19.26
CA PRO A 132 7.86 4.35 20.72
C PRO A 132 8.00 5.74 21.38
N PRO A 133 7.19 6.09 22.41
CA PRO A 133 6.19 5.27 23.11
C PRO A 133 4.78 5.30 22.49
N ASP A 134 4.51 6.19 21.54
CA ASP A 134 3.19 6.43 20.91
C ASP A 134 2.85 5.39 19.83
N ILE A 135 2.85 4.12 20.22
CA ILE A 135 2.50 3.02 19.31
C ILE A 135 0.99 3.03 19.10
N SER A 136 0.55 3.05 17.84
CA SER A 136 -0.86 2.86 17.47
C SER A 136 -1.12 1.38 17.14
N PRO A 137 -1.51 0.53 18.12
CA PRO A 137 -1.60 -0.92 17.91
C PRO A 137 -2.61 -1.28 16.80
N LYS A 138 -3.69 -0.52 16.68
CA LYS A 138 -4.71 -0.70 15.64
C LYS A 138 -4.12 -0.60 14.24
N THR A 139 -3.28 0.41 14.00
CA THR A 139 -2.68 0.66 12.69
C THR A 139 -1.64 -0.40 12.33
N ILE A 140 -0.85 -0.85 13.31
CA ILE A 140 0.11 -1.95 13.12
C ILE A 140 -0.61 -3.24 12.76
N VAL A 141 -1.71 -3.58 13.45
CA VAL A 141 -2.50 -4.77 13.13
C VAL A 141 -3.05 -4.70 11.71
N ILE A 142 -3.57 -3.54 11.27
CA ILE A 142 -4.08 -3.37 9.90
C ILE A 142 -2.98 -3.57 8.86
N ILE A 143 -1.80 -2.96 9.06
CA ILE A 143 -0.65 -3.12 8.14
C ILE A 143 -0.15 -4.56 8.17
N GLY A 144 -0.12 -5.20 9.34
CA GLY A 144 0.27 -6.60 9.50
C GLY A 144 -0.67 -7.57 8.77
N ILE A 145 -1.99 -7.35 8.84
CA ILE A 145 -2.97 -8.10 8.07
C ILE A 145 -2.74 -7.90 6.57
N ALA A 146 -2.57 -6.65 6.12
CA ALA A 146 -2.29 -6.35 4.72
C ALA A 146 -1.01 -7.05 4.23
N ALA A 147 0.06 -6.98 5.01
CA ALA A 147 1.33 -7.64 4.72
C ALA A 147 1.19 -9.17 4.68
N GLY A 148 0.48 -9.76 5.65
CA GLY A 148 0.20 -11.19 5.68
C GLY A 148 -0.59 -11.66 4.46
N CYS A 149 -1.67 -10.96 4.10
CA CYS A 149 -2.45 -11.26 2.91
C CYS A 149 -1.62 -11.14 1.62
N TRP A 150 -0.78 -10.11 1.52
CA TRP A 150 0.10 -9.92 0.37
C TRP A 150 1.14 -11.03 0.24
N LEU A 151 1.81 -11.39 1.34
CA LEU A 151 2.79 -12.49 1.38
C LEU A 151 2.15 -13.83 1.03
N LEU A 152 0.93 -14.08 1.51
CA LEU A 152 0.20 -15.32 1.27
C LEU A 152 -0.20 -15.43 -0.21
N ASP A 153 -0.74 -14.37 -0.83
CA ASP A 153 -0.99 -14.35 -2.29
C ASP A 153 0.29 -14.60 -3.08
N ARG A 154 1.41 -13.98 -2.69
CA ARG A 154 2.69 -14.14 -3.39
C ARG A 154 3.20 -15.58 -3.29
N SER A 155 3.13 -16.19 -2.11
CA SER A 155 3.56 -17.57 -1.86
C SER A 155 2.70 -18.57 -2.63
N LEU A 156 1.38 -18.36 -2.70
CA LEU A 156 0.46 -19.18 -3.50
C LEU A 156 0.75 -19.09 -5.00
N ARG A 157 1.13 -17.92 -5.51
CA ARG A 157 1.52 -17.77 -6.93
C ARG A 157 2.82 -18.48 -7.25
N LEU A 158 3.81 -18.40 -6.35
CA LEU A 158 5.09 -19.11 -6.51
C LEU A 158 4.87 -20.63 -6.52
N SER A 159 4.14 -21.17 -5.54
CA SER A 159 3.86 -22.61 -5.44
C SER A 159 3.13 -23.18 -6.67
N ARG A 160 2.16 -22.45 -7.22
CA ARG A 160 1.47 -22.85 -8.46
C ARG A 160 2.41 -22.85 -9.68
N GLY A 161 3.32 -21.88 -9.77
CA GLY A 161 4.35 -21.85 -10.82
C GLY A 161 5.26 -23.09 -10.77
N PHE A 162 5.68 -23.50 -9.57
CA PHE A 162 6.46 -24.73 -9.38
C PHE A 162 5.68 -26.00 -9.72
N CYS A 163 4.40 -26.08 -9.35
CA CYS A 163 3.54 -27.24 -9.62
C CYS A 163 3.24 -27.43 -11.13
N VAL A 164 3.09 -26.34 -11.88
CA VAL A 164 2.92 -26.42 -13.35
C VAL A 164 4.23 -26.85 -14.03
N ARG A 165 5.38 -26.34 -13.55
CA ARG A 165 6.70 -26.73 -14.06
C ARG A 165 7.00 -28.21 -13.80
N SER A 166 6.66 -28.74 -12.62
CA SER A 166 6.90 -30.17 -12.30
C SER A 166 6.05 -31.11 -13.18
N LYS A 167 4.82 -30.72 -13.54
CA LYS A 167 4.01 -31.46 -14.51
C LYS A 167 4.56 -31.44 -15.94
N GLN A 168 5.35 -30.44 -16.34
CA GLN A 168 5.95 -30.35 -17.67
C GLN A 168 7.31 -31.06 -17.81
N HIS A 169 7.92 -31.55 -16.74
CA HIS A 169 9.17 -32.33 -16.77
C HIS A 169 8.99 -33.78 -16.32
N GLY A 170 7.76 -34.19 -15.97
CA GLY A 170 7.44 -35.51 -15.44
C GLY A 170 6.48 -36.35 -16.29
N GLY A 171 6.35 -36.06 -17.60
CA GLY A 171 5.55 -36.84 -18.55
C GLY A 171 6.28 -36.92 -19.89
#